data_AF-A0A9D7DA35-F1
#
_entry.id   AF-A0A9D7DA35-F1
#
_cell.length_a   1.000
_cell.length_b   1.000
_cell.length_c   1.000
_cell.angle_alpha   90.00
_cell.angle_beta   90.00
_cell.angle_gamma   90.00
#
_symmetry.space_group_name_H-M   'P 1'
#
loop_
_entity.id
_entity.type
_entity.pdbx_description
1 polymer ?
#
loop_
_entity_poly.entity_id
_entity_poly.type
_entity_poly.pdbx_seq_one_letter_code
_entity_poly.pdbx_strand_id
1 'polypeptide(L)'
;MGCQVDQVGAIAGLTSVILVLMFGQTRIFYTMSKDGLLPGVLANVHKQFKTPWINTIITGVVCAAAAAFFDINVLGDLTSVGTLAAFAIVCLAVIWLRRTRPDLKRGFTVPFYPITPILGILSCAFLITRVEVKVQVFFFYFLVGSVVAYFLYGIWNSKLGKGQVVTGHEPPPMDTPHQ
;
A
#
# COMPACT_ATOMS: atom_id res chain seq x y z
N MET A 1 -16.38 -15.24 34.54
CA MET A 1 -17.24 -14.59 33.53
C MET A 1 -16.49 -13.51 32.73
N GLY A 2 -15.49 -12.80 33.29
CA GLY A 2 -14.70 -11.79 32.56
C GLY A 2 -13.92 -12.30 31.33
N CYS A 3 -13.23 -13.45 31.44
CA CYS A 3 -12.39 -13.99 30.35
C CYS A 3 -13.14 -14.28 29.03
N GLN A 4 -14.45 -14.60 29.08
CA GLN A 4 -15.26 -14.82 27.87
C GLN A 4 -15.55 -13.51 27.12
N VAL A 5 -15.74 -12.41 27.86
CA VAL A 5 -15.97 -11.09 27.25
C VAL A 5 -14.70 -10.60 26.54
N ASP A 6 -13.54 -10.84 27.16
CA ASP A 6 -12.24 -10.49 26.57
C ASP A 6 -11.97 -11.28 25.28
N GLN A 7 -12.25 -12.59 25.28
CA GLN A 7 -12.08 -13.44 24.08
C GLN A 7 -13.04 -13.06 22.95
N VAL A 8 -14.32 -12.82 23.27
CA VAL A 8 -15.32 -12.40 22.27
C VAL A 8 -14.94 -11.03 21.70
N GLY A 9 -14.50 -10.10 22.55
CA GLY A 9 -14.00 -8.79 22.15
C GLY A 9 -12.78 -8.88 21.23
N ALA A 10 -11.80 -9.71 21.56
CA ALA A 10 -10.62 -9.94 20.73
C ALA A 10 -10.98 -10.50 19.35
N ILE A 11 -11.84 -11.52 19.27
CA ILE A 11 -12.26 -12.13 18.00
C ILE A 11 -13.03 -11.14 17.13
N ALA A 12 -13.97 -10.39 17.73
CA ALA A 12 -14.73 -9.37 17.01
C ALA A 12 -13.83 -8.26 16.46
N GLY A 13 -12.86 -7.80 17.26
CA GLY A 13 -11.89 -6.79 16.86
C GLY A 13 -10.99 -7.26 15.71
N LEU A 14 -10.38 -8.44 15.84
CA LEU A 14 -9.49 -9.01 14.82
C LEU A 14 -10.24 -9.24 13.49
N THR A 15 -11.48 -9.74 13.56
CA THR A 15 -12.31 -9.96 12.35
C THR A 15 -12.55 -8.64 11.60
N SER A 16 -12.87 -7.56 12.31
CA SER A 16 -13.07 -6.24 11.71
C SER A 16 -11.81 -5.73 11.03
N VAL A 17 -10.65 -5.84 11.70
CA VAL A 17 -9.35 -5.41 11.14
C VAL A 17 -9.01 -6.22 9.88
N ILE A 18 -9.20 -7.53 9.91
CA ILE A 18 -8.94 -8.39 8.74
C ILE A 18 -9.81 -7.98 7.55
N LEU A 19 -11.09 -7.72 7.75
CA LEU A 19 -12.00 -7.25 6.70
C LEU A 19 -11.50 -5.93 6.09
N VAL A 20 -11.16 -4.94 6.93
CA VAL A 20 -10.65 -3.64 6.47
C VAL A 20 -9.37 -3.81 5.65
N LEU A 21 -8.43 -4.66 6.09
CA LEU A 21 -7.19 -4.93 5.37
C LEU A 21 -7.44 -5.64 4.04
N MET A 22 -8.38 -6.60 3.99
CA MET A 22 -8.78 -7.28 2.74
C MET A 22 -9.42 -6.34 1.71
N PHE A 23 -10.25 -5.40 2.16
CA PHE A 23 -10.79 -4.38 1.26
C PHE A 23 -9.73 -3.37 0.81
N GLY A 24 -8.81 -2.99 1.70
CA GLY A 24 -7.68 -2.10 1.36
C GLY A 24 -6.80 -2.65 0.25
N GLN A 25 -6.32 -3.89 0.40
CA GLN A 25 -5.45 -4.53 -0.59
C GLN A 25 -6.13 -4.69 -1.96
N THR A 26 -7.40 -5.10 -1.97
CA THR A 26 -8.12 -5.36 -3.22
C THR A 26 -8.39 -4.08 -4.01
N ARG A 27 -8.63 -2.96 -3.32
CA ARG A 27 -8.77 -1.63 -3.93
C ARG A 27 -7.47 -1.14 -4.56
N ILE A 28 -6.34 -1.26 -3.84
CA ILE A 28 -5.03 -0.82 -4.32
C ILE A 28 -4.65 -1.59 -5.59
N PHE A 29 -4.80 -2.91 -5.59
CA PHE A 29 -4.54 -3.74 -6.76
C PHE A 29 -5.49 -3.44 -7.92
N TYR A 30 -6.76 -3.14 -7.66
CA TYR A 30 -7.69 -2.71 -8.70
C TYR A 30 -7.26 -1.39 -9.35
N THR A 31 -6.89 -0.37 -8.55
CA THR A 31 -6.40 0.90 -9.10
C THR A 31 -5.10 0.73 -9.87
N MET A 32 -4.14 -0.04 -9.34
CA MET A 32 -2.88 -0.35 -10.04
C MET A 32 -3.10 -1.12 -11.35
N SER A 33 -4.03 -2.07 -11.39
CA SER A 33 -4.37 -2.80 -12.62
C SER A 33 -5.09 -1.90 -13.64
N LYS A 34 -5.95 -0.98 -13.18
CA LYS A 34 -6.60 0.02 -14.04
C LYS A 34 -5.60 1.02 -14.63
N ASP A 35 -4.56 1.37 -13.87
CA ASP A 35 -3.43 2.20 -14.34
C ASP A 35 -2.53 1.45 -15.34
N GLY A 36 -2.76 0.14 -15.56
CA GLY A 36 -2.02 -0.70 -16.49
C GLY A 36 -0.71 -1.29 -15.93
N LEU A 37 -0.44 -1.04 -14.64
CA LEU A 37 0.77 -1.48 -13.91
C LEU A 37 0.74 -2.96 -13.50
N LEU A 38 -0.43 -3.61 -13.56
CA LEU A 38 -0.64 -5.03 -13.25
C LEU A 38 -1.48 -5.70 -14.35
N PRO A 39 -1.38 -7.04 -14.54
CA PRO A 39 -2.15 -7.77 -15.56
C PRO A 39 -3.63 -7.49 -15.46
N GLY A 40 -4.25 -7.14 -16.60
CA GLY A 40 -5.66 -6.72 -16.68
C GLY A 40 -6.67 -7.77 -16.21
N VAL A 41 -6.22 -9.00 -15.99
CA VAL A 41 -6.99 -10.06 -15.34
C VAL A 41 -7.38 -9.69 -13.90
N LEU A 42 -6.58 -8.87 -13.21
CA LEU A 42 -6.87 -8.36 -11.86
C LEU A 42 -7.85 -7.17 -11.87
N ALA A 43 -8.06 -6.53 -13.02
CA ALA A 43 -9.08 -5.50 -13.24
C ALA A 43 -10.43 -6.05 -13.71
N ASN A 44 -10.58 -7.39 -13.85
CA ASN A 44 -11.87 -7.98 -14.21
C ASN A 44 -12.85 -7.86 -13.05
N VAL A 45 -13.69 -6.83 -13.14
CA VAL A 45 -14.75 -6.55 -12.20
C VAL A 45 -16.01 -7.31 -12.60
N HIS A 46 -16.68 -7.94 -11.64
CA HIS A 46 -17.95 -8.62 -11.91
C HIS A 46 -19.01 -7.61 -12.38
N LYS A 47 -19.69 -7.90 -13.50
CA LYS A 47 -20.59 -6.97 -14.22
C LYS A 47 -21.77 -6.46 -13.39
N GLN A 48 -22.18 -7.21 -12.36
CA GLN A 48 -23.34 -6.91 -11.51
C GLN A 48 -22.98 -6.36 -10.12
N PHE A 49 -21.95 -6.90 -9.46
CA PHE A 49 -21.55 -6.50 -8.10
C PHE A 49 -20.47 -5.41 -8.06
N LYS A 50 -19.88 -5.06 -9.21
CA LYS A 50 -18.79 -4.08 -9.32
C LYS A 50 -17.59 -4.35 -8.38
N THR A 51 -17.44 -5.58 -7.90
CA THR A 51 -16.36 -6.03 -7.03
C THR A 51 -15.33 -6.87 -7.79
N PRO A 52 -14.02 -6.70 -7.53
CA PRO A 52 -12.96 -7.50 -8.13
C PRO A 52 -12.86 -8.87 -7.43
N TRP A 53 -13.82 -9.75 -7.69
CA TRP A 53 -13.95 -11.06 -7.04
C TRP A 53 -12.72 -11.98 -7.25
N ILE A 54 -12.11 -11.92 -8.44
CA ILE A 54 -10.88 -12.67 -8.77
C ILE A 54 -9.73 -12.24 -7.85
N ASN A 55 -9.60 -10.92 -7.62
CA ASN A 55 -8.53 -10.38 -6.79
C ASN A 55 -8.71 -10.76 -5.31
N THR A 56 -9.95 -10.76 -4.81
CA THR A 56 -10.25 -11.21 -3.44
C THR A 56 -9.94 -12.69 -3.23
N ILE A 57 -10.27 -13.55 -4.20
CA ILE A 57 -9.99 -14.99 -4.10
C ILE A 57 -8.48 -15.24 -4.16
N ILE A 58 -7.77 -14.63 -5.10
CA ILE A 58 -6.31 -14.79 -5.23
C ILE A 58 -5.61 -14.33 -3.95
N THR A 59 -5.93 -13.13 -3.46
CA THR A 59 -5.31 -12.60 -2.24
C THR A 59 -5.67 -13.42 -1.01
N GLY A 60 -6.91 -13.92 -0.91
CA GLY A 60 -7.34 -14.83 0.15
C GLY A 60 -6.57 -16.16 0.14
N VAL A 61 -6.42 -16.79 -1.02
CA VAL A 61 -5.67 -18.05 -1.17
C VAL A 61 -4.18 -17.85 -0.84
N VAL A 62 -3.58 -16.77 -1.34
CA VAL A 62 -2.17 -16.44 -1.03
C VAL A 62 -1.98 -16.18 0.46
N CYS A 63 -2.91 -15.44 1.09
CA CYS A 63 -2.88 -15.18 2.53
C CYS A 63 -3.03 -16.48 3.34
N ALA A 64 -3.99 -17.35 2.97
CA ALA A 64 -4.21 -18.62 3.63
C ALA A 64 -2.98 -19.56 3.49
N ALA A 65 -2.37 -19.60 2.31
CA ALA A 65 -1.13 -20.34 2.10
C ALA A 65 0.01 -19.77 2.96
N ALA A 66 0.21 -18.45 2.95
CA ALA A 66 1.23 -17.81 3.78
C ALA A 66 1.03 -18.11 5.28
N ALA A 67 -0.20 -18.03 5.78
CA ALA A 67 -0.54 -18.36 7.16
C ALA A 67 -0.36 -19.86 7.50
N ALA A 68 -0.46 -20.76 6.53
CA ALA A 68 -0.25 -22.19 6.73
C ALA A 68 1.23 -22.59 6.74
N PHE A 69 2.08 -21.88 5.99
CA PHE A 69 3.51 -22.22 5.83
C PHE A 69 4.46 -21.40 6.72
N PHE A 70 4.07 -20.20 7.17
CA PHE A 70 4.93 -19.33 7.96
C PHE A 70 4.45 -19.18 9.40
N ASP A 71 5.40 -19.11 10.33
CA ASP A 71 5.13 -18.86 11.75
C ASP A 71 4.69 -17.40 11.99
N ILE A 72 3.82 -17.20 12.97
CA ILE A 72 3.24 -15.90 13.33
C ILE A 72 4.32 -14.89 13.75
N ASN A 73 5.40 -15.34 14.38
CA ASN A 73 6.50 -14.47 14.79
C ASN A 73 7.22 -13.87 13.57
N VAL A 74 7.52 -14.72 12.58
CA VAL A 74 8.18 -14.29 11.33
C VAL A 74 7.25 -13.39 10.51
N LEU A 75 5.95 -13.71 10.46
CA LEU A 75 4.95 -12.86 9.80
C LEU A 75 4.83 -11.48 10.47
N GLY A 76 4.87 -11.44 11.80
CA GLY A 76 4.82 -10.22 12.59
C GLY A 76 6.03 -9.33 12.30
N ASP A 77 7.24 -9.90 12.34
CA ASP A 77 8.47 -9.17 12.05
C ASP A 77 8.52 -8.66 10.61
N LEU A 78 8.09 -9.49 9.64
CA LEU A 78 8.03 -9.10 8.23
C LEU A 78 7.02 -7.96 8.00
N THR A 79 5.87 -8.02 8.65
CA THR A 79 4.84 -6.97 8.57
C THR A 79 5.33 -5.67 9.20
N SER A 80 6.00 -5.74 10.35
CA SER A 80 6.59 -4.59 11.02
C SER A 80 7.63 -3.90 10.13
N VAL A 81 8.60 -4.65 9.59
CA VAL A 81 9.62 -4.09 8.67
C VAL A 81 8.97 -3.51 7.41
N GLY A 82 7.97 -4.18 6.84
CA GLY A 82 7.25 -3.69 5.67
C GLY A 82 6.51 -2.37 5.92
N THR A 83 5.84 -2.23 7.06
CA THR A 83 5.15 -0.98 7.42
C THR A 83 6.13 0.16 7.72
N LEU A 84 7.25 -0.12 8.39
CA LEU A 84 8.33 0.86 8.60
C LEU A 84 8.93 1.32 7.27
N ALA A 85 9.16 0.41 6.33
CA ALA A 85 9.62 0.75 4.98
C ALA A 85 8.60 1.61 4.23
N ALA A 86 7.30 1.27 4.30
CA ALA A 86 6.24 2.07 3.70
C ALA A 86 6.17 3.48 4.30
N PHE A 87 6.30 3.63 5.62
CA PHE A 87 6.34 4.94 6.27
C PHE A 87 7.57 5.75 5.87
N ALA A 88 8.75 5.13 5.77
CA ALA A 88 9.95 5.81 5.27
C ALA A 88 9.75 6.33 3.84
N ILE A 89 9.15 5.52 2.95
CA ILE A 89 8.84 5.92 1.57
C ILE A 89 7.82 7.08 1.55
N VAL A 90 6.78 7.05 2.39
CA VAL A 90 5.80 8.14 2.50
C VAL A 90 6.47 9.44 2.96
N CYS A 91 7.35 9.39 3.96
CA CYS A 91 8.10 10.56 4.41
C CYS A 91 8.97 11.15 3.28
N LEU A 92 9.65 10.29 2.51
CA LEU A 92 10.41 10.70 1.33
C LEU A 92 9.51 11.30 0.24
N ALA A 93 8.37 10.67 -0.03
CA ALA A 93 7.41 11.14 -1.03
C ALA A 93 6.84 12.52 -0.68
N VAL A 94 6.62 12.82 0.60
CA VAL A 94 6.17 14.16 1.05
C VAL A 94 7.24 15.23 0.78
N ILE A 95 8.52 14.93 1.03
CA ILE A 95 9.63 15.85 0.72
C ILE A 95 9.74 16.05 -0.79
N TRP A 96 9.64 14.96 -1.56
CA TRP A 96 9.75 14.97 -3.01
C TRP A 96 8.61 15.75 -3.66
N LEU A 97 7.35 15.48 -3.30
CA LEU A 97 6.17 16.17 -3.83
C LEU A 97 6.21 17.68 -3.54
N ARG A 98 6.76 18.08 -2.38
CA ARG A 98 6.95 19.50 -2.04
C ARG A 98 7.96 20.20 -2.95
N ARG A 99 8.98 19.49 -3.44
CA ARG A 99 9.93 20.04 -4.42
C ARG A 99 9.37 20.03 -5.84
N THR A 100 8.70 18.95 -6.25
CA THR A 100 8.28 18.76 -7.65
C THR A 100 7.02 19.54 -8.01
N ARG A 101 6.06 19.71 -7.09
CA ARG A 101 4.80 20.42 -7.33
C ARG A 101 4.48 21.39 -6.20
N PRO A 102 5.10 22.59 -6.19
CA PRO A 102 4.85 23.61 -5.18
C PRO A 102 3.44 24.23 -5.29
N ASP A 103 2.85 24.28 -6.48
CA ASP A 103 1.57 24.97 -6.78
C ASP A 103 0.28 24.22 -6.38
N LEU A 104 0.39 23.03 -5.77
CA LEU A 104 -0.79 22.30 -5.32
C LEU A 104 -1.44 22.98 -4.11
N LYS A 105 -2.74 23.33 -4.19
CA LYS A 105 -3.55 23.78 -3.06
C LYS A 105 -3.65 22.65 -2.01
N ARG A 106 -2.87 22.77 -0.93
CA ARG A 106 -2.88 21.79 0.16
C ARG A 106 -3.89 22.19 1.22
N GLY A 107 -4.92 21.35 1.44
CA GLY A 107 -5.89 21.54 2.53
C GLY A 107 -5.27 21.44 3.92
N PHE A 108 -4.18 20.68 4.07
CA PHE A 108 -3.41 20.56 5.31
C PHE A 108 -1.90 20.66 5.04
N THR A 109 -1.21 21.51 5.78
CA THR A 109 0.25 21.69 5.70
C THR A 109 0.86 21.23 7.01
N VAL A 110 1.82 20.29 6.94
CA VAL A 110 2.48 19.79 8.16
C VAL A 110 3.20 20.94 8.88
N PRO A 111 2.92 21.15 10.19
CA PRO A 111 3.69 22.08 10.99
C PRO A 111 5.12 21.54 11.14
N PHE A 112 6.12 22.42 11.06
CA PHE A 112 7.56 22.10 11.16
C PHE A 112 8.18 21.30 9.98
N TYR A 113 7.68 21.47 8.76
CA TYR A 113 8.41 21.03 7.56
C TYR A 113 9.78 21.75 7.48
N PRO A 114 10.93 21.05 7.27
CA PRO A 114 11.12 19.64 6.91
C PRO A 114 11.57 18.71 8.06
N ILE A 115 11.56 19.16 9.31
CA ILE A 115 12.08 18.40 10.45
C ILE A 115 11.24 17.14 10.71
N THR A 116 9.91 17.26 10.63
CA THR A 116 8.98 16.15 10.91
C THR A 116 9.21 14.94 10.00
N PRO A 117 9.28 15.08 8.65
CA PRO A 117 9.63 13.95 7.78
C PRO A 117 11.03 13.35 8.03
N ILE A 118 12.03 14.19 8.35
CA ILE A 118 13.41 13.72 8.58
C ILE A 118 13.49 12.87 9.84
N LEU A 119 12.88 13.33 10.94
CA LEU A 119 12.80 12.54 12.18
C LEU A 119 12.04 11.23 11.96
N GLY A 120 10.98 11.24 11.14
CA GLY A 120 10.25 10.04 10.75
C GLY A 120 11.14 9.02 10.03
N ILE A 121 11.94 9.46 9.05
CA ILE A 121 12.89 8.59 8.33
C ILE A 121 13.96 8.04 9.28
N LEU A 122 14.53 8.89 10.14
CA LEU A 122 15.55 8.46 11.10
C LEU A 122 15.00 7.43 12.09
N SER A 123 13.78 7.65 12.59
CA SER A 123 13.11 6.70 13.49
C SER A 123 12.83 5.37 12.79
N CYS A 124 12.26 5.40 11.58
CA CYS A 124 11.98 4.17 10.82
C CYS A 124 13.27 3.40 10.51
N ALA A 125 14.33 4.11 10.08
CA ALA A 125 15.63 3.49 9.81
C ALA A 125 16.24 2.85 11.06
N PHE A 126 16.15 3.53 12.22
CA PHE A 126 16.62 2.99 13.48
C PHE A 126 15.85 1.72 13.88
N LEU A 127 14.52 1.72 13.77
CA LEU A 127 13.72 0.53 14.10
C LEU A 127 14.00 -0.64 13.16
N ILE A 128 14.24 -0.39 11.88
CA ILE A 128 14.62 -1.45 10.92
C ILE A 128 15.92 -2.14 11.36
N THR A 129 16.91 -1.40 11.85
CA THR A 129 18.18 -2.00 12.33
C THR A 129 18.03 -2.85 13.61
N ARG A 130 16.90 -2.76 14.32
CA ARG A 130 16.63 -3.55 15.53
C ARG A 130 15.98 -4.90 15.24
N VAL A 131 15.48 -5.11 14.03
CA VAL A 131 14.84 -6.37 13.63
C VAL A 131 15.90 -7.41 13.24
N GLU A 132 15.58 -8.69 13.34
CA GLU A 132 16.49 -9.78 12.97
C GLU A 132 16.99 -9.62 11.53
N VAL A 133 18.32 -9.73 11.36
CA VAL A 133 19.00 -9.54 10.07
C VAL A 133 18.46 -10.49 8.99
N LYS A 134 18.03 -11.71 9.36
CA LYS A 134 17.43 -12.66 8.40
C LYS A 134 16.16 -12.11 7.76
N VAL A 135 15.27 -11.51 8.57
CA VAL A 135 14.02 -10.90 8.08
C VAL A 135 14.34 -9.68 7.21
N GLN A 136 15.32 -8.87 7.62
CA GLN A 136 15.74 -7.69 6.85
C GLN A 136 16.31 -8.07 5.48
N VAL A 137 17.16 -9.09 5.40
CA VAL A 137 17.73 -9.58 4.13
C VAL A 137 16.64 -10.17 3.24
N PHE A 138 15.75 -11.00 3.80
CA PHE A 138 14.61 -11.55 3.07
C PHE A 138 13.72 -10.43 2.50
N PHE A 139 13.39 -9.43 3.33
CA PHE A 139 12.60 -8.27 2.92
C PHE A 139 13.30 -7.47 1.83
N PHE A 140 14.62 -7.26 1.93
CA PHE A 140 15.39 -6.53 0.92
C PHE A 140 15.38 -7.26 -0.43
N TYR A 141 15.60 -8.58 -0.45
CA TYR A 141 15.48 -9.39 -1.66
C TYR A 141 14.06 -9.36 -2.23
N PHE A 142 13.04 -9.47 -1.38
CA PHE A 142 11.65 -9.39 -1.78
C PHE A 142 11.31 -8.02 -2.37
N LEU A 143 11.81 -6.93 -1.78
CA LEU A 143 11.61 -5.56 -2.25
C LEU A 143 12.27 -5.36 -3.60
N VAL A 144 13.54 -5.74 -3.74
CA VAL A 144 14.26 -5.67 -5.02
C VAL A 144 13.57 -6.53 -6.08
N GLY A 145 13.19 -7.76 -5.75
CA GLY A 145 12.44 -8.65 -6.64
C GLY A 145 11.10 -8.06 -7.08
N SER A 146 10.37 -7.43 -6.15
CA SER A 146 9.10 -6.76 -6.44
C SER A 146 9.28 -5.55 -7.35
N VAL A 147 10.30 -4.73 -7.10
CA VAL A 147 10.63 -3.57 -7.95
C VAL A 147 11.04 -4.04 -9.35
N VAL A 148 11.89 -5.05 -9.45
CA VAL A 148 12.32 -5.61 -10.75
C VAL A 148 11.13 -6.19 -11.51
N ALA A 149 10.30 -7.02 -10.86
CA ALA A 149 9.09 -7.56 -11.46
C ALA A 149 8.14 -6.44 -11.92
N TYR A 150 7.99 -5.39 -11.09
CA TYR A 150 7.20 -4.21 -11.42
C TYR A 150 7.75 -3.45 -12.63
N PHE A 151 9.06 -3.22 -12.72
CA PHE A 151 9.68 -2.51 -13.86
C PHE A 151 9.65 -3.36 -15.14
N LEU A 152 9.93 -4.66 -15.07
CA LEU A 152 9.87 -5.55 -16.23
C LEU A 152 8.45 -5.60 -16.82
N TYR A 153 7.44 -5.75 -15.97
CA TYR A 153 6.04 -5.73 -16.40
C TYR A 153 5.58 -4.33 -16.81
N GLY A 154 5.97 -3.31 -16.05
CA GLY A 154 5.62 -1.91 -16.25
C GLY A 154 6.18 -1.34 -17.55
N ILE A 155 7.39 -1.72 -17.97
CA ILE A 155 7.98 -1.28 -19.25
C ILE A 155 7.24 -1.89 -20.44
N TRP A 156 6.78 -3.14 -20.34
CA TRP A 156 6.08 -3.80 -21.44
C TRP A 156 4.60 -3.43 -21.56
N ASN A 157 3.93 -3.06 -20.45
CA ASN A 157 2.48 -2.91 -20.42
C ASN A 157 1.94 -1.57 -19.88
N SER A 158 2.79 -0.62 -19.45
CA SER A 158 2.30 0.67 -18.93
C SER A 158 1.59 1.51 -19.98
N LYS A 159 0.32 1.81 -19.70
CA LYS A 159 -0.48 2.80 -20.45
C LYS A 159 -0.07 4.25 -20.12
N LEU A 160 0.59 4.48 -18.98
CA LEU A 160 1.17 5.77 -18.60
C LEU A 160 2.33 6.20 -19.52
N GLY A 161 3.09 5.26 -20.10
CA GLY A 161 4.08 5.54 -21.15
C GLY A 161 3.47 5.74 -22.55
N LYS A 162 2.19 5.40 -22.74
CA LYS A 162 1.46 5.53 -24.02
C LYS A 162 0.55 6.77 -24.09
N GLY A 163 0.67 7.70 -23.13
CA GLY A 163 -0.03 8.99 -23.17
C GLY A 163 -1.55 8.93 -22.91
N GLN A 164 -2.07 7.84 -22.37
CA GLN A 164 -3.47 7.80 -21.92
C GLN A 164 -3.57 8.42 -20.53
N VAL A 165 -4.15 9.62 -20.46
CA VAL A 165 -4.49 10.30 -19.22
C VAL A 165 -5.48 9.41 -18.45
N VAL A 166 -4.97 8.70 -17.44
CA VAL A 166 -5.84 8.11 -16.43
C VAL A 166 -6.37 9.28 -15.63
N THR A 167 -7.57 9.75 -15.97
CA THR A 167 -8.31 10.71 -15.15
C THR A 167 -8.48 10.09 -13.77
N GLY A 168 -7.71 10.58 -12.81
CA GLY A 168 -8.00 10.36 -11.40
C GLY A 168 -9.41 10.85 -11.09
N HIS A 169 -9.98 10.42 -9.97
CA HIS A 169 -11.24 10.94 -9.42
C HIS A 169 -11.12 12.41 -8.96
N GLU A 170 -10.28 13.22 -9.59
CA GLU A 170 -10.35 14.65 -9.45
C GLU A 170 -11.57 15.11 -10.27
N PRO A 171 -12.54 15.80 -9.64
CA PRO A 171 -13.50 16.55 -10.43
C PRO A 171 -12.69 17.46 -11.36
N PRO A 172 -13.13 17.65 -12.63
CA PRO A 172 -12.48 18.58 -13.53
C PRO A 172 -12.26 19.91 -12.80
N PRO A 173 -11.12 20.60 -13.02
CA PRO A 173 -10.94 21.92 -12.45
C PRO A 173 -12.19 22.72 -12.78
N MET A 174 -12.95 23.11 -11.76
CA MET A 174 -14.07 24.02 -11.93
C MET A 174 -13.47 25.27 -12.54
N ASP A 175 -13.78 25.53 -13.80
CA ASP A 175 -13.47 26.79 -14.46
C ASP A 175 -13.95 27.90 -13.52
N THR A 176 -13.00 28.61 -12.90
CA THR A 176 -13.34 29.82 -12.15
C THR A 176 -13.79 30.85 -13.18
N PRO A 177 -15.04 31.34 -13.15
CA PRO A 177 -15.46 32.43 -13.99
C PRO A 177 -14.89 33.74 -13.43
N HIS A 178 -13.60 33.96 -13.64
CA HIS A 178 -12.94 35.25 -13.41
C HIS A 178 -12.00 35.53 -14.58
N GLN A 179 -12.62 35.84 -15.73
CA GLN A 179 -12.23 37.02 -16.49
C GLN A 179 -12.99 38.22 -15.91
#